data_AF-M2Q0U5-F1
#
_entry.id   AF-M2Q0U5-F1
#
_cell.length_a   1.000
_cell.length_b   1.000
_cell.length_c   1.000
_cell.angle_alpha   90.00
_cell.angle_beta   90.00
_cell.angle_gamma   90.00
#
_symmetry.space_group_name_H-M   'P 1'
#
loop_
_entity.id
_entity.type
_entity.pdbx_description
1 polymer ?
#
loop_
_entity_poly.entity_id
_entity_poly.type
_entity_poly.pdbx_seq_one_letter_code
_entity_poly.pdbx_strand_id
1 'polypeptide(L)' 'MMLLKILAVGLGLTSSVFGYLIFFQKKYSLINGFEEDFKSGRKDENYARRVGIIEFVLGISILIAGMALVIFD' A
#
# COMPACT_ATOMS: atom_id res chain seq x y z
N MET A 1 10.47 18.20 -12.87
CA MET A 1 9.72 18.32 -11.59
C MET A 1 8.31 17.76 -11.70
N MET A 2 7.50 18.17 -12.69
CA MET A 2 6.12 17.67 -12.84
C MET A 2 5.99 16.14 -12.92
N LEU A 3 6.86 15.46 -13.67
CA LEU A 3 6.84 13.98 -13.75
C LEU A 3 7.01 13.32 -12.37
N LEU A 4 7.92 13.83 -11.53
CA LEU A 4 8.15 13.28 -10.19
C LEU A 4 6.91 13.45 -9.29
N LYS A 5 6.22 14.60 -9.40
CA LYS A 5 4.97 14.85 -8.67
C LYS A 5 3.87 13.87 -9.07
N ILE A 6 3.71 13.63 -10.38
CA ILE A 6 2.74 12.64 -10.90
C ILE A 6 3.09 11.24 -10.40
N LEU A 7 4.37 10.86 -10.43
CA LEU A 7 4.82 9.57 -9.91
C LEU A 7 4.55 9.44 -8.41
N ALA A 8 4.76 10.49 -7.61
CA ALA A 8 4.48 10.48 -6.17
C ALA A 8 2.98 10.31 -5.87
N VAL A 9 2.12 11.05 -6.58
CA VAL A 9 0.66 10.91 -6.46
C VAL A 9 0.22 9.50 -6.88
N GLY A 10 0.70 9.01 -8.01
CA GLY A 10 0.40 7.67 -8.50
C GLY A 10 0.83 6.58 -7.50
N LEU A 11 2.06 6.67 -6.99
CA LEU A 11 2.58 5.74 -5.99
C LEU A 11 1.74 5.76 -4.71
N GLY A 12 1.47 6.94 -4.15
CA GLY A 12 0.65 7.07 -2.94
C GLY A 12 -0.75 6.50 -3.13
N LEU A 13 -1.37 6.75 -4.28
CA LEU A 13 -2.69 6.21 -4.60
C LEU A 13 -2.67 4.69 -4.71
N THR A 14 -1.74 4.12 -5.49
CA THR A 14 -1.63 2.66 -5.65
C THR A 14 -1.35 1.96 -4.34
N SER A 15 -0.39 2.45 -3.54
CA SER A 15 -0.10 1.91 -2.20
C SER A 15 -1.31 2.00 -1.27
N SER A 16 -2.04 3.12 -1.27
CA SER A 16 -3.27 3.26 -0.46
C SER A 16 -4.32 2.24 -0.87
N VAL A 17 -4.54 2.04 -2.18
CA VAL A 17 -5.50 1.05 -2.67
C VAL A 17 -5.06 -0.37 -2.28
N PHE A 18 -3.78 -0.72 -2.46
CA PHE A 18 -3.29 -2.04 -2.06
C PHE A 18 -3.39 -2.29 -0.56
N GLY A 19 -2.96 -1.35 0.26
CA GLY A 19 -3.09 -1.44 1.72
C GLY A 19 -4.55 -1.59 2.16
N TYR A 20 -5.47 -0.85 1.54
CA TYR A 20 -6.90 -0.99 1.78
C TYR A 20 -7.43 -2.38 1.42
N LEU A 21 -7.10 -2.89 0.24
CA LEU A 21 -7.54 -4.19 -0.23
C LEU A 21 -6.99 -5.33 0.64
N ILE A 22 -5.73 -5.23 1.09
CA ILE A 22 -5.11 -6.22 1.97
C ILE A 22 -5.76 -6.17 3.35
N PHE A 23 -5.84 -4.99 3.99
CA PHE A 23 -6.31 -4.89 5.37
C PHE A 23 -7.82 -5.08 5.53
N PHE A 24 -8.63 -4.35 4.74
CA PHE A 24 -10.09 -4.31 4.92
C PHE A 24 -10.81 -5.38 4.10
N GLN A 25 -10.35 -5.65 2.87
CA GLN A 25 -10.97 -6.65 1.99
C GLN A 25 -10.31 -8.02 2.05
N LYS A 26 -9.29 -8.20 2.90
CA LYS A 26 -8.55 -9.45 3.09
C LYS A 26 -7.99 -10.05 1.79
N LYS A 27 -7.65 -9.21 0.80
CA LYS A 27 -7.05 -9.66 -0.47
C LYS A 27 -5.56 -9.96 -0.30
N TYR A 28 -5.24 -10.99 0.48
CA TYR A 28 -3.87 -11.31 0.86
C TYR A 28 -3.02 -11.85 -0.30
N SER A 29 -3.64 -12.29 -1.40
CA SER A 29 -2.93 -12.66 -2.64
C SER A 29 -2.17 -11.50 -3.29
N LEU A 30 -2.46 -10.25 -2.89
CA LEU A 30 -1.68 -9.08 -3.28
C LEU A 30 -0.30 -9.02 -2.61
N ILE A 31 -0.09 -9.78 -1.54
CA ILE A 31 1.22 -9.93 -0.90
C ILE A 31 1.98 -11.04 -1.62
N ASN A 32 3.12 -10.70 -2.20
CA ASN A 32 3.94 -11.66 -2.96
C ASN A 32 4.30 -12.91 -2.12
N GLY A 33 4.04 -14.08 -2.70
CA GLY A 33 4.31 -15.39 -2.08
C GLY A 33 3.44 -15.72 -0.88
N PHE A 34 2.44 -14.89 -0.54
CA PHE A 34 1.68 -15.06 0.70
C PHE A 34 0.94 -16.40 0.75
N GLU A 35 0.35 -16.86 -0.35
CA GLU A 35 -0.44 -18.09 -0.33
C GLU A 35 0.41 -19.33 -0.04
N GLU A 36 1.63 -19.41 -0.60
CA GLU A 36 2.57 -20.50 -0.34
C GLU A 36 3.12 -20.45 1.09
N ASP A 37 3.43 -19.24 1.57
CA ASP A 37 3.88 -19.01 2.95
C ASP A 37 2.78 -19.27 3.98
N PHE A 38 1.53 -18.99 3.64
CA PHE A 38 0.37 -19.26 4.48
C PHE A 38 0.10 -20.76 4.59
N LYS A 39 0.11 -21.48 3.46
CA LYS A 39 -0.04 -22.95 3.42
C LYS A 39 1.06 -23.68 4.18
N SER A 40 2.28 -23.14 4.16
CA SER A 40 3.43 -23.69 4.90
C SER A 40 3.51 -23.22 6.36
N GLY A 41 2.56 -22.41 6.83
CA GLY A 41 2.52 -21.89 8.21
C GLY A 41 3.59 -20.83 8.53
N ARG A 42 4.32 -20.33 7.52
CA ARG A 42 5.35 -19.28 7.68
C ARG A 42 4.75 -17.88 7.87
N LYS A 43 3.56 -17.63 7.32
CA LYS A 43 2.81 -16.38 7.46
C LYS A 43 1.39 -16.69 7.92
N ASP A 44 0.80 -15.77 8.68
CA ASP A 44 -0.57 -15.87 9.17
C ASP A 44 -1.41 -14.65 8.74
N GLU A 45 -2.68 -14.63 9.14
CA GLU A 45 -3.58 -13.50 8.87
C GLU A 45 -3.07 -12.20 9.52
N ASN A 46 -2.47 -12.28 10.71
CA ASN A 46 -1.98 -11.10 11.42
C ASN A 46 -0.81 -10.45 10.70
N TYR A 47 0.07 -11.25 10.08
CA TYR A 47 1.13 -10.76 9.20
C TYR A 47 0.53 -9.97 8.03
N ALA A 48 -0.44 -10.56 7.32
CA ALA A 48 -1.06 -9.88 6.17
C ALA A 48 -1.75 -8.58 6.57
N ARG A 49 -2.46 -8.60 7.70
CA ARG A 49 -3.11 -7.42 8.27
C ARG A 49 -2.08 -6.34 8.63
N ARG A 50 -0.94 -6.71 9.22
CA ARG A 50 0.14 -5.76 9.52
C ARG A 50 0.72 -5.14 8.25
N VAL A 51 0.95 -5.93 7.20
CA VAL A 51 1.43 -5.42 5.91
C VAL A 51 0.40 -4.46 5.30
N GLY A 52 -0.87 -4.83 5.29
CA GLY A 52 -1.94 -3.99 4.73
C GLY A 52 -2.05 -2.63 5.40
N ILE A 53 -2.00 -2.56 6.73
CA ILE A 53 -2.12 -1.27 7.43
C ILE A 53 -0.87 -0.40 7.26
N ILE A 54 0.33 -0.98 7.23
CA ILE A 54 1.57 -0.25 6.96
C ILE A 54 1.52 0.35 5.55
N GLU A 55 1.19 -0.45 4.55
CA GLU A 55 1.10 -0.02 3.16
C GLU A 55 0.03 1.08 3.00
N PHE A 56 -1.11 0.95 3.69
CA PHE A 56 -2.20 1.92 3.64
C PHE A 56 -1.79 3.28 4.22
N VAL A 57 -1.19 3.30 5.42
CA VAL A 57 -0.78 4.54 6.09
C VAL A 57 0.35 5.22 5.33
N LEU A 58 1.33 4.45 4.82
CA LEU A 58 2.40 4.98 3.98
C LEU A 58 1.85 5.54 2.67
N GLY A 59 0.94 4.81 2.01
CA GLY A 59 0.27 5.25 0.80
C GLY A 59 -0.45 6.59 0.98
N ILE A 60 -1.26 6.73 2.04
CA ILE A 60 -1.97 7.97 2.34
C ILE A 60 -0.99 9.11 2.61
N SER A 61 0.07 8.84 3.37
CA SER A 61 1.08 9.85 3.72
C SER A 61 1.80 10.37 2.46
N ILE A 62 2.20 9.47 1.55
CA ILE A 62 2.80 9.82 0.26
C ILE A 62 1.80 10.55 -0.63
N LEU A 63 0.54 10.14 -0.65
CA LEU A 63 -0.50 10.77 -1.46
C LEU A 63 -0.74 12.22 -1.02
N ILE A 64 -0.84 12.47 0.29
CA ILE A 64 -0.99 13.83 0.84
C ILE A 64 0.23 14.69 0.48
N ALA A 65 1.45 14.16 0.67
CA ALA A 65 2.67 14.88 0.30
C ALA A 65 2.73 15.17 -1.20
N GLY A 66 2.38 14.19 -2.04
CA GLY A 66 2.33 14.32 -3.50
C GLY A 66 1.31 15.38 -3.95
N MET A 67 0.11 15.39 -3.35
CA MET A 67 -0.90 16.43 -3.62
C MET A 67 -0.41 17.81 -3.19
N ALA A 68 0.20 17.94 -2.01
CA ALA A 68 0.74 19.20 -1.52
C ALA A 68 1.81 19.76 -2.49
N LEU A 69 2.70 18.90 -3.00
CA LEU A 69 3.69 19.27 -4.01
C LEU A 69 3.07 19.68 -5.35
N VAL A 70 1.89 19.20 -5.71
CA VAL A 70 1.20 19.64 -6.94
C VAL A 70 0.52 20.99 -6.76
N ILE A 71 0.02 21.28 -5.56
CA ILE A 71 -0.79 22.48 -5.27
C ILE A 71 0.07 23.69 -4.90
N PHE A 72 1.09 23.51 -4.06
CA PHE A 72 1.83 24.60 -3.43
C PHE A 72 3.22 24.87 -4.02
N ASP A 73 3.62 24.08 -5.02
CA ASP A 73 4.91 24.16 -5.72
C ASP A 73 4.67 24.21 -7.22
#